data_AF-A0A5S4G623-F1
#
_entry.id   AF-A0A5S4G623-F1
#
_cell.length_a   1.000
_cell.length_b   1.000
_cell.length_c   1.000
_cell.angle_alpha   90.00
_cell.angle_beta   90.00
_cell.angle_gamma   90.00
#
_symmetry.space_group_name_H-M   'P 1'
#
loop_
_entity.id
_entity.type
_entity.pdbx_description
1 polymer ?
#
loop_
_entity_poly.entity_id
_entity_poly.type
_entity_poly.pdbx_seq_one_letter_code
_entity_poly.pdbx_strand_id
1 'polypeptide(L)'
;MGHVVSGSGAALTAAPASARSAAAKGLIMRTAERLYASRGLAEVSIRQIGEAAGQRNKSAVQYHFTGRDELIKAILAEHAEATERHRFAMMSPLGDVAGLSLRDQTRCIVLPRIEHHVELGTPSWYGRFLAQVVVEPALREYALQAHLDTPSLRRLYDAIHSRRDRHGPGQAYDPERGARREAMIRQLVVHMTAELEAELAREQPAADIAAEAWRRLGADLVTAVCGLIAAMDADENT
;
A
#
# COMPACT_ATOMS: atom_id res chain seq x y z
N MET A 1 8.05 -43.45 -55.86
CA MET A 1 6.80 -42.66 -55.77
C MET A 1 6.46 -42.61 -54.28
N GLY A 2 6.79 -41.56 -53.53
CA GLY A 2 6.16 -40.23 -53.51
C GLY A 2 4.93 -40.29 -52.58
N HIS A 3 4.96 -39.83 -51.33
CA HIS A 3 4.65 -38.46 -50.81
C HIS A 3 4.76 -38.56 -49.26
N VAL A 4 5.50 -37.77 -48.47
CA VAL A 4 5.40 -36.34 -48.07
C VAL A 4 4.00 -35.86 -47.68
N VAL A 5 3.80 -35.51 -46.39
CA VAL A 5 3.37 -34.21 -45.80
C VAL A 5 3.19 -34.44 -44.27
N SER A 6 4.05 -33.87 -43.41
CA SER A 6 3.90 -32.55 -42.73
C SER A 6 2.63 -32.51 -41.83
N GLY A 7 2.70 -32.28 -40.52
CA GLY A 7 3.45 -31.24 -39.82
C GLY A 7 2.40 -30.30 -39.20
N SER A 8 2.20 -30.38 -37.88
CA SER A 8 1.40 -29.39 -37.14
C SER A 8 2.15 -29.00 -35.87
N GLY A 9 3.09 -28.08 -36.05
CA GLY A 9 3.66 -27.32 -34.95
C GLY A 9 2.68 -26.20 -34.61
N ALA A 10 2.01 -26.31 -33.47
CA ALA A 10 1.20 -25.23 -32.93
C ALA A 10 2.13 -24.04 -32.58
N ALA A 11 1.99 -22.96 -33.34
CA ALA A 11 2.66 -21.70 -33.06
C ALA A 11 2.10 -21.10 -31.76
N LEU A 12 2.95 -20.93 -30.74
CA LEU A 12 2.68 -20.03 -29.61
C LEU A 12 2.50 -18.61 -30.16
N THR A 13 1.28 -18.09 -30.13
CA THR A 13 0.98 -16.71 -30.53
C THR A 13 1.61 -15.73 -29.54
N ALA A 14 2.54 -14.90 -30.03
CA ALA A 14 3.19 -13.88 -29.23
C ALA A 14 2.20 -12.77 -28.82
N ALA A 15 2.18 -12.40 -27.54
CA ALA A 15 1.30 -11.35 -27.02
C ALA A 15 1.50 -9.99 -27.74
N PRO A 16 0.43 -9.17 -27.88
CA PRO A 16 0.49 -7.87 -28.54
C PRO A 16 1.48 -6.93 -27.84
N ALA A 17 2.07 -5.99 -28.59
CA ALA A 17 3.16 -5.14 -28.11
C ALA A 17 2.80 -4.31 -26.84
N SER A 18 1.54 -3.90 -26.69
CA SER A 18 1.03 -3.20 -25.50
C SER A 18 1.04 -4.08 -24.24
N ALA A 19 0.64 -5.34 -24.36
CA ALA A 19 0.65 -6.30 -23.25
C ALA A 19 2.09 -6.62 -22.81
N ARG A 20 3.02 -6.72 -23.77
CA ARG A 20 4.44 -6.93 -23.49
C ARG A 20 5.06 -5.73 -22.76
N SER A 21 4.71 -4.52 -23.20
CA SER A 21 5.09 -3.26 -22.54
C SER A 21 4.56 -3.18 -21.11
N ALA A 22 3.30 -3.52 -20.88
CA ALA A 22 2.71 -3.55 -19.53
C ALA A 22 3.37 -4.61 -18.63
N ALA A 23 3.65 -5.81 -19.17
CA ALA A 23 4.36 -6.85 -18.43
C ALA A 23 5.79 -6.43 -18.04
N ALA A 24 6.50 -5.74 -18.94
CA ALA A 24 7.83 -5.20 -18.66
C ALA A 24 7.78 -4.11 -17.57
N LYS A 25 6.81 -3.19 -17.65
CA LYS A 25 6.56 -2.17 -16.61
C LYS A 25 6.34 -2.82 -15.24
N GLY A 26 5.43 -3.79 -15.15
CA GLY A 26 5.15 -4.50 -13.90
C GLY A 26 6.34 -5.29 -13.36
N LEU A 27 7.14 -5.90 -14.23
CA LEU A 27 8.37 -6.59 -13.82
C LEU A 27 9.39 -5.62 -13.22
N ILE A 28 9.57 -4.44 -13.82
CA ILE A 28 10.46 -3.40 -13.32
C ILE A 28 9.98 -2.93 -11.93
N MET A 29 8.68 -2.67 -11.78
CA MET A 29 8.09 -2.22 -10.52
C MET A 29 8.30 -3.24 -9.39
N ARG A 30 7.95 -4.51 -9.60
CA ARG A 30 8.17 -5.57 -8.59
C ARG A 30 9.64 -5.78 -8.27
N THR A 31 10.52 -5.66 -9.27
CA THR A 31 11.98 -5.77 -9.06
C THR A 31 12.49 -4.61 -8.21
N ALA A 32 12.02 -3.40 -8.49
CA ALA A 32 12.39 -2.19 -7.77
C ALA A 32 11.89 -2.24 -6.31
N GLU A 33 10.62 -2.55 -6.09
CA GLU A 33 10.03 -2.72 -4.75
C GLU A 33 10.86 -3.69 -3.91
N ARG A 34 11.16 -4.88 -4.46
CA ARG A 34 11.99 -5.88 -3.78
C ARG A 34 13.38 -5.36 -3.44
N LEU A 35 14.06 -4.69 -4.39
CA LEU A 35 15.40 -4.17 -4.19
C LEU A 35 15.40 -3.06 -3.13
N TYR A 36 14.46 -2.12 -3.21
CA TYR A 36 14.31 -1.04 -2.24
C TYR A 36 14.02 -1.59 -0.84
N ALA A 37 13.06 -2.50 -0.70
CA ALA A 37 12.72 -3.14 0.56
C ALA A 37 13.89 -3.93 1.19
N SER A 38 14.80 -4.46 0.37
CA SER A 38 15.89 -5.31 0.85
C SER A 38 17.21 -4.58 1.06
N ARG A 39 17.46 -3.48 0.34
CA ARG A 39 18.78 -2.82 0.31
C ARG A 39 18.75 -1.36 0.71
N GLY A 40 17.58 -0.73 0.74
CA GLY A 40 17.48 0.71 0.98
C GLY A 40 17.16 1.50 -0.27
N LEU A 41 16.34 2.54 -0.11
CA LEU A 41 16.03 3.52 -1.14
C LEU A 41 17.27 4.25 -1.71
N ALA A 42 18.26 4.54 -0.87
CA ALA A 42 19.48 5.26 -1.24
C ALA A 42 20.50 4.38 -2.01
N GLU A 43 20.52 3.08 -1.73
CA GLU A 43 21.50 2.13 -2.27
C GLU A 43 21.14 1.58 -3.66
N VAL A 44 19.91 1.82 -4.12
CA VAL A 44 19.35 1.20 -5.32
C VAL A 44 19.13 2.22 -6.42
N SER A 45 19.92 2.10 -7.48
CA SER A 45 19.84 2.89 -8.71
C SER A 45 18.91 2.26 -9.76
N ILE A 46 18.37 3.09 -10.65
CA ILE A 46 17.58 2.66 -11.83
C ILE A 46 18.36 1.66 -12.71
N ARG A 47 19.69 1.80 -12.79
CA ARG A 47 20.53 0.85 -13.52
C ARG A 47 20.51 -0.54 -12.87
N GLN A 48 20.70 -0.63 -11.55
CA GLN A 48 20.66 -1.91 -10.82
C GLN A 48 19.28 -2.56 -10.93
N ILE A 49 18.21 -1.76 -10.95
CA ILE A 49 16.84 -2.25 -11.17
C ILE A 49 16.71 -2.86 -12.57
N GLY A 50 17.16 -2.15 -13.62
CA GLY A 50 17.11 -2.66 -15.00
C GLY A 50 17.90 -3.96 -15.18
N GLU A 51 19.09 -4.02 -14.61
CA GLU A 51 19.93 -5.22 -14.62
C GLU A 51 19.26 -6.39 -13.90
N ALA A 52 18.70 -6.15 -12.71
CA ALA A 52 17.99 -7.17 -11.95
C ALA A 52 16.67 -7.62 -12.61
N ALA A 53 16.02 -6.75 -13.37
CA ALA A 53 14.80 -7.03 -14.12
C ALA A 53 15.08 -7.74 -15.47
N GLY A 54 16.34 -8.07 -15.76
CA GLY A 54 16.75 -8.69 -17.03
C GLY A 54 16.66 -7.73 -18.23
N GLN A 55 16.45 -6.44 -18.00
CA GLN A 55 16.38 -5.40 -19.02
C GLN A 55 17.80 -4.91 -19.32
N ARG A 56 18.55 -5.68 -20.13
CA ARG A 56 19.95 -5.36 -20.52
C ARG A 56 20.11 -4.02 -21.24
N ASN A 57 19.03 -3.43 -21.74
CA ASN A 57 19.04 -2.10 -22.35
C ASN A 57 18.53 -1.06 -21.34
N LYS A 58 19.41 -0.15 -20.91
CA LYS A 58 19.07 1.03 -20.07
C LYS A 58 17.85 1.80 -20.58
N SER A 59 17.67 1.84 -21.91
CA SER A 59 16.57 2.52 -22.57
C SER A 59 15.21 1.92 -22.23
N ALA A 60 15.12 0.62 -21.91
CA ALA A 60 13.84 -0.03 -21.61
C ALA A 60 13.24 0.42 -20.27
N VAL A 61 14.07 0.67 -19.25
CA VAL A 61 13.60 1.22 -17.97
C VAL A 61 13.28 2.70 -18.11
N GLN A 62 14.14 3.46 -18.80
CA GLN A 62 13.92 4.88 -19.05
C GLN A 62 12.69 5.16 -19.94
N TYR A 63 12.31 4.21 -20.80
CA TYR A 63 11.09 4.28 -21.59
C TYR A 63 9.82 4.24 -20.73
N HIS A 64 9.85 3.52 -19.60
CA HIS A 64 8.71 3.42 -18.70
C HIS A 64 8.73 4.43 -17.55
N PHE A 65 9.93 4.77 -17.07
CA PHE A 65 10.13 5.61 -15.91
C PHE A 65 11.24 6.62 -16.18
N THR A 66 10.89 7.91 -16.18
CA THR A 66 11.85 9.01 -16.40
C THR A 66 12.88 9.12 -15.27
N GLY A 67 12.61 8.55 -14.09
CA GLY A 67 13.52 8.52 -12.97
C GLY A 67 13.07 7.64 -11.81
N ARG A 68 13.89 7.64 -10.75
CA ARG A 68 13.63 6.91 -9.49
C ARG A 68 12.31 7.31 -8.85
N ASP A 69 12.02 8.60 -8.79
CA ASP A 69 10.83 9.09 -8.11
C ASP A 69 9.56 8.66 -8.84
N GLU A 70 9.50 8.78 -10.18
CA GLU A 70 8.36 8.29 -10.96
C GLU A 70 8.15 6.78 -10.83
N LEU A 71 9.21 6.00 -10.69
CA LEU A 71 9.11 4.57 -10.41
C LEU A 71 8.53 4.30 -9.01
N ILE A 72 9.01 4.99 -7.99
CA ILE A 72 8.50 4.88 -6.61
C ILE A 72 7.02 5.29 -6.57
N LYS A 73 6.68 6.40 -7.22
CA LYS A 73 5.31 6.90 -7.32
C LYS A 73 4.36 5.90 -7.99
N ALA A 74 4.81 5.24 -9.04
CA ALA A 74 4.03 4.21 -9.72
C ALA A 74 3.78 2.98 -8.84
N ILE A 75 4.78 2.54 -8.06
CA ILE A 75 4.63 1.42 -7.11
C ILE A 75 3.60 1.78 -6.04
N LEU A 76 3.73 2.98 -5.45
CA LEU A 76 2.79 3.47 -4.44
C LEU A 76 1.36 3.56 -4.99
N ALA A 77 1.18 4.06 -6.22
CA ALA A 77 -0.13 4.15 -6.85
C ALA A 77 -0.78 2.78 -7.06
N GLU A 78 -0.03 1.76 -7.48
CA GLU A 78 -0.54 0.40 -7.66
C GLU A 78 -1.05 -0.19 -6.34
N HIS A 79 -0.31 -0.01 -5.24
CA HIS A 79 -0.75 -0.48 -3.93
C HIS A 79 -1.87 0.36 -3.33
N ALA A 80 -1.88 1.67 -3.59
CA ALA A 80 -2.97 2.55 -3.17
C ALA A 80 -4.29 2.15 -3.82
N GLU A 81 -4.28 1.86 -5.13
CA GLU A 81 -5.45 1.36 -5.85
C GLU A 81 -5.94 0.04 -5.26
N ALA A 82 -5.04 -0.92 -5.00
CA ALA A 82 -5.42 -2.19 -4.40
C ALA A 82 -6.01 -2.04 -2.98
N THR A 83 -5.39 -1.19 -2.15
CA THR A 83 -5.91 -0.87 -0.82
C THR A 83 -7.29 -0.18 -0.90
N GLU A 84 -7.49 0.71 -1.87
CA GLU A 84 -8.76 1.40 -2.09
C GLU A 84 -9.87 0.43 -2.49
N ARG A 85 -9.59 -0.58 -3.33
CA ARG A 85 -10.58 -1.62 -3.67
C ARG A 85 -11.06 -2.36 -2.41
N HIS A 86 -10.13 -2.76 -1.54
CA HIS A 86 -10.49 -3.41 -0.27
C HIS A 86 -11.32 -2.48 0.62
N ARG A 87 -10.98 -1.19 0.68
CA ARG A 87 -11.72 -0.22 1.49
C ARG A 87 -13.13 0.00 0.97
N PHE A 88 -13.28 0.14 -0.34
CA PHE A 88 -14.59 0.27 -0.97
C PHE A 88 -15.49 -0.94 -0.68
N ALA A 89 -14.95 -2.15 -0.82
CA ALA A 89 -15.67 -3.38 -0.50
C ALA A 89 -16.09 -3.44 0.98
N MET A 90 -15.22 -3.02 1.91
CA MET A 90 -15.53 -2.97 3.34
C MET A 90 -16.55 -1.90 3.71
N MET A 91 -16.56 -0.75 3.03
CA MET A 91 -17.48 0.35 3.31
C MET A 91 -18.87 0.13 2.68
N SER A 92 -18.95 -0.58 1.55
CA SER A 92 -20.21 -0.83 0.84
C SER A 92 -21.35 -1.37 1.70
N PRO A 93 -21.16 -2.34 2.63
CA PRO A 93 -22.25 -2.85 3.46
C PRO A 93 -22.60 -1.98 4.67
N LEU A 94 -21.79 -0.97 5.02
CA LEU A 94 -21.91 -0.24 6.29
C LEU A 94 -22.97 0.88 6.29
N GLY A 95 -23.61 1.15 5.15
CA GLY A 95 -24.66 2.18 5.06
C GLY A 95 -24.11 3.59 5.23
N ASP A 96 -24.75 4.41 6.08
CA ASP A 96 -24.32 5.79 6.32
C ASP A 96 -23.00 5.85 7.11
N VAL A 97 -21.96 6.34 6.45
CA VAL A 97 -20.62 6.54 7.03
C VAL A 97 -20.67 7.51 8.22
N ALA A 98 -21.63 8.44 8.23
CA ALA A 98 -21.87 9.37 9.33
C ALA A 98 -22.55 8.70 10.53
N GLY A 99 -22.81 7.39 10.51
CA GLY A 99 -23.32 6.55 11.59
C GLY A 99 -22.26 5.69 12.28
N LEU A 100 -21.06 5.55 11.72
CA LEU A 100 -20.05 4.60 12.19
C LEU A 100 -19.49 4.90 13.59
N SER A 101 -19.21 3.85 14.34
CA SER A 101 -18.45 3.93 15.59
C SER A 101 -16.98 4.26 15.31
N LEU A 102 -16.24 4.79 16.30
CA LEU A 102 -14.78 4.99 16.18
C LEU A 102 -14.07 3.69 15.76
N ARG A 103 -14.54 2.55 16.27
CA ARG A 103 -13.98 1.24 15.94
C ARG A 103 -14.22 0.89 14.48
N ASP A 104 -15.42 1.11 13.95
CA ASP A 104 -15.73 0.83 12.55
C ASP A 104 -14.99 1.76 11.60
N GLN A 105 -14.87 3.05 11.95
CA GLN A 105 -14.04 4.00 11.21
C GLN A 105 -12.57 3.56 11.18
N THR A 106 -12.04 3.15 12.32
CA THR A 106 -10.66 2.66 12.44
C THR A 106 -10.46 1.37 11.62
N ARG A 107 -11.43 0.46 11.64
CA ARG A 107 -11.42 -0.74 10.79
C ARG A 107 -11.36 -0.37 9.31
N CYS A 108 -12.17 0.59 8.87
CA CYS A 108 -12.17 1.06 7.49
C CYS A 108 -10.84 1.72 7.09
N ILE A 109 -10.05 2.25 8.02
CA ILE A 109 -8.73 2.83 7.72
C ILE A 109 -7.65 1.73 7.68
N VAL A 110 -7.60 0.88 8.69
CA VAL A 110 -6.52 -0.08 8.93
C VAL A 110 -6.66 -1.35 8.08
N LEU A 111 -7.82 -2.00 8.13
CA LEU A 111 -7.97 -3.36 7.60
C LEU A 111 -7.81 -3.50 6.08
N PRO A 112 -8.18 -2.51 5.24
CA PRO A 112 -7.93 -2.64 3.80
C PRO A 112 -6.46 -2.78 3.43
N ARG A 113 -5.55 -2.21 4.21
CA ARG A 113 -4.11 -2.43 4.03
C ARG A 113 -3.71 -3.85 4.43
N ILE A 114 -4.31 -4.37 5.49
CA ILE A 114 -4.05 -5.75 5.97
C ILE A 114 -4.52 -6.76 4.92
N GLU A 115 -5.74 -6.60 4.38
CA GLU A 115 -6.23 -7.49 3.31
C GLU A 115 -5.40 -7.37 2.03
N HIS A 116 -4.86 -6.19 1.72
CA HIS A 116 -3.90 -6.03 0.63
C HIS A 116 -2.61 -6.82 0.89
N HIS A 117 -2.07 -6.83 2.12
CA HIS A 117 -0.92 -7.68 2.46
C HIS A 117 -1.24 -9.18 2.38
N VAL A 118 -2.46 -9.59 2.74
CA VAL A 118 -2.92 -10.97 2.55
C VAL A 118 -2.99 -11.31 1.04
N GLU A 119 -3.52 -10.42 0.21
CA GLU A 119 -3.61 -10.58 -1.25
C GLU A 119 -2.22 -10.70 -1.90
N LEU A 120 -1.24 -9.89 -1.45
CA LEU A 120 0.14 -9.94 -1.94
C LEU A 120 0.82 -11.29 -1.66
N GLY A 121 0.41 -12.01 -0.62
CA GLY A 121 0.99 -13.27 -0.21
C GLY A 121 2.38 -13.13 0.44
N THR A 122 3.04 -14.29 0.61
CA THR A 122 4.35 -14.40 1.27
C THR A 122 5.33 -15.16 0.36
N PRO A 123 6.56 -14.64 0.12
CA PRO A 123 7.07 -13.35 0.59
C PRO A 123 6.49 -12.16 -0.19
N SER A 124 6.42 -11.01 0.47
CA SER A 124 6.15 -9.69 -0.12
C SER A 124 7.18 -8.66 0.37
N TRP A 125 7.18 -7.47 -0.25
CA TRP A 125 8.18 -6.42 -0.01
C TRP A 125 7.59 -5.03 0.21
N TYR A 126 6.29 -4.88 0.04
CA TYR A 126 5.60 -3.60 0.06
C TYR A 126 5.67 -2.91 1.43
N GLY A 127 5.50 -3.63 2.53
CA GLY A 127 5.51 -3.07 3.89
C GLY A 127 6.85 -2.42 4.21
N ARG A 128 7.94 -3.15 3.97
CA ARG A 128 9.31 -2.63 4.17
C ARG A 128 9.68 -1.53 3.18
N PHE A 129 9.21 -1.61 1.94
CA PHE A 129 9.35 -0.53 0.97
C PHE A 129 8.65 0.76 1.47
N LEU A 130 7.38 0.66 1.86
CA LEU A 130 6.60 1.80 2.34
C LEU A 130 7.20 2.41 3.60
N ALA A 131 7.69 1.60 4.54
CA ALA A 131 8.35 2.06 5.76
C ALA A 131 9.57 2.96 5.48
N GLN A 132 10.30 2.72 4.38
CA GLN A 132 11.40 3.59 3.97
C GLN A 132 10.90 4.85 3.24
N VAL A 133 9.84 4.73 2.45
CA VAL A 133 9.27 5.87 1.71
C VAL A 133 8.70 6.92 2.67
N VAL A 134 7.98 6.51 3.72
CA VAL A 134 7.29 7.46 4.61
C VAL A 134 8.23 8.28 5.49
N VAL A 135 9.50 7.88 5.63
CA VAL A 135 10.51 8.65 6.39
C VAL A 135 11.28 9.65 5.51
N GLU A 136 11.34 9.43 4.20
CA GLU A 136 11.96 10.34 3.23
C GLU A 136 11.06 11.57 2.98
N PRO A 137 11.46 12.81 3.34
CA PRO A 137 10.58 13.97 3.24
C PRO A 137 9.97 14.21 1.85
N ALA A 138 10.78 14.11 0.79
CA ALA A 138 10.34 14.37 -0.58
C ALA A 138 9.35 13.32 -1.10
N LEU A 139 9.43 12.08 -0.61
CA LEU A 139 8.55 10.98 -1.04
C LEU A 139 7.35 10.80 -0.12
N ARG A 140 7.48 11.17 1.16
CA ARG A 140 6.42 11.06 2.16
C ARG A 140 5.17 11.78 1.70
N GLU A 141 5.27 13.02 1.23
CA GLU A 141 4.11 13.80 0.79
C GLU A 141 3.33 13.06 -0.30
N TYR A 142 4.03 12.53 -1.31
CA TYR A 142 3.39 11.75 -2.37
C TYR A 142 2.76 10.46 -1.82
N ALA A 143 3.44 9.73 -0.94
CA ALA A 143 2.88 8.51 -0.35
C ALA A 143 1.60 8.80 0.45
N LEU A 144 1.56 9.93 1.18
CA LEU A 144 0.36 10.38 1.86
C LEU A 144 -0.75 10.71 0.86
N GLN A 145 -0.46 11.49 -0.19
CA GLN A 145 -1.45 11.82 -1.22
C GLN A 145 -2.01 10.55 -1.86
N ALA A 146 -1.16 9.63 -2.32
CA ALA A 146 -1.59 8.39 -2.96
C ALA A 146 -2.49 7.54 -2.06
N HIS A 147 -2.19 7.43 -0.76
CA HIS A 147 -2.90 6.54 0.15
C HIS A 147 -4.05 7.19 0.94
N LEU A 148 -4.04 8.52 1.10
CA LEU A 148 -5.00 9.25 1.93
C LEU A 148 -5.97 10.11 1.12
N ASP A 149 -5.60 10.54 -0.09
CA ASP A 149 -6.47 11.32 -0.97
C ASP A 149 -7.32 10.42 -1.90
N THR A 150 -8.00 9.44 -1.30
CA THR A 150 -8.86 8.50 -2.03
C THR A 150 -10.35 8.82 -1.83
N PRO A 151 -11.23 8.47 -2.79
CA PRO A 151 -12.66 8.75 -2.65
C PRO A 151 -13.29 8.19 -1.38
N SER A 152 -12.89 6.97 -0.97
CA SER A 152 -13.44 6.34 0.24
C SER A 152 -12.96 7.02 1.52
N LEU A 153 -11.68 7.43 1.60
CA LEU A 153 -11.16 8.14 2.76
C LEU A 153 -11.68 9.57 2.86
N ARG A 154 -11.83 10.30 1.75
CA ARG A 154 -12.49 11.61 1.75
C ARG A 154 -13.88 11.53 2.36
N ARG A 155 -14.70 10.56 1.93
CA ARG A 155 -16.04 10.33 2.53
C ARG A 155 -15.97 10.03 4.03
N LEU A 156 -15.00 9.24 4.47
CA LEU A 156 -14.82 8.91 5.88
C LEU A 156 -14.42 10.14 6.70
N TYR A 157 -13.44 10.92 6.21
CA TYR A 157 -13.01 12.16 6.85
C TYR A 157 -14.12 13.22 6.86
N ASP A 158 -14.82 13.44 5.76
CA ASP A 158 -15.94 14.39 5.69
C ASP A 158 -17.03 14.07 6.72
N ALA A 159 -17.35 12.77 6.89
CA ALA A 159 -18.31 12.32 7.88
C ALA A 159 -17.84 12.54 9.34
N ILE A 160 -16.54 12.32 9.61
CA ILE A 160 -15.93 12.56 10.92
C ILE A 160 -15.93 14.06 11.25
N HIS A 161 -15.48 14.91 10.32
CA HIS A 161 -15.45 16.36 10.52
C HIS A 161 -16.84 16.94 10.72
N SER A 162 -17.81 16.54 9.88
CA SER A 162 -19.21 16.98 9.99
C SER A 162 -19.89 16.61 11.32
N ARG A 163 -19.37 15.63 12.06
CA ARG A 163 -19.85 15.29 13.41
C ARG A 163 -19.22 16.18 14.49
N ARG A 164 -17.93 16.50 14.37
CA ARG A 164 -17.22 17.40 15.28
C ARG A 164 -17.88 18.78 15.27
N ASP A 165 -18.18 19.32 14.09
CA ASP A 165 -18.82 20.63 13.96
C ASP A 165 -20.24 20.68 14.57
N ARG A 166 -20.94 19.54 14.63
CA ARG A 166 -22.29 19.44 15.21
C ARG A 166 -22.34 19.39 16.74
N HIS A 167 -21.26 18.99 17.42
CA HIS A 167 -21.24 18.86 18.88
C HIS A 167 -20.80 20.13 19.63
N GLY A 168 -20.84 21.29 18.94
CA GLY A 168 -20.58 22.61 19.52
C GLY A 168 -19.14 23.08 19.33
N PRO A 169 -18.82 24.34 19.67
CA PRO A 169 -17.46 24.87 19.59
C PRO A 169 -16.62 24.23 20.70
N GLY A 170 -16.19 22.99 20.48
CA GLY A 170 -15.03 22.44 21.14
C GLY A 170 -13.82 23.33 20.87
N GLN A 171 -12.84 23.28 21.77
CA GLN A 171 -11.57 23.98 21.68
C GLN A 171 -11.08 24.07 20.22
N ALA A 172 -10.65 25.27 19.80
CA ALA A 172 -10.25 25.53 18.42
C ALA A 172 -9.31 24.42 17.92
N TYR A 173 -9.69 23.76 16.82
CA TYR A 173 -8.89 22.71 16.20
C TYR A 173 -7.46 23.22 15.97
N ASP A 174 -6.48 22.58 16.63
CA ASP A 174 -5.06 22.83 16.38
C ASP A 174 -4.59 21.92 15.23
N PRO A 175 -4.36 22.48 14.02
CA PRO A 175 -3.96 21.68 12.86
C PRO A 175 -2.61 21.01 13.06
N GLU A 176 -1.68 21.62 13.82
CA GLU A 176 -0.38 21.00 14.07
C GLU A 176 -0.50 19.78 14.99
N ARG A 177 -1.35 19.89 16.02
CA ARG A 177 -1.62 18.76 16.92
C ARG A 177 -2.28 17.63 16.15
N GLY A 178 -3.30 17.92 15.33
CA GLY A 178 -3.92 16.94 14.44
C GLY A 178 -2.90 16.21 13.55
N ALA A 179 -2.05 16.97 12.86
CA ALA A 179 -1.00 16.41 12.01
C ALA A 179 0.00 15.53 12.78
N ARG A 180 0.37 15.90 14.01
CA ARG A 180 1.23 15.07 14.89
C ARG A 180 0.54 13.76 15.27
N ARG A 181 -0.75 13.77 15.59
CA ARG A 181 -1.52 12.56 15.92
C ARG A 181 -1.64 11.61 14.74
N GLU A 182 -1.97 12.14 13.57
CA GLU A 182 -2.01 11.36 12.34
C GLU A 182 -0.65 10.76 11.99
N ALA A 183 0.43 11.51 12.24
CA ALA A 183 1.78 10.99 12.07
C ALA A 183 2.08 9.82 13.00
N MET A 184 1.72 9.90 14.29
CA MET A 184 1.91 8.80 15.24
C MET A 184 1.16 7.53 14.79
N ILE A 185 -0.12 7.66 14.44
CA ILE A 185 -0.95 6.53 13.96
C ILE A 185 -0.35 5.92 12.68
N ARG A 186 0.04 6.77 11.72
CA ARG A 186 0.64 6.31 10.47
C ARG A 186 1.92 5.53 10.71
N GLN A 187 2.82 6.04 11.57
CA GLN A 187 4.07 5.33 11.84
C GLN A 187 3.84 4.00 12.54
N LEU A 188 2.92 3.94 13.51
CA LEU A 188 2.52 2.68 14.12
C LEU A 188 2.05 1.67 13.04
N VAL A 189 1.07 2.05 12.21
CA VAL A 189 0.51 1.14 11.21
C VAL A 189 1.55 0.73 10.17
N VAL A 190 2.33 1.66 9.62
CA VAL A 190 3.34 1.35 8.59
C VAL A 190 4.43 0.44 9.14
N HIS A 191 5.02 0.78 10.29
CA HIS A 191 6.18 0.05 10.80
C HIS A 191 5.80 -1.33 11.35
N MET A 192 4.65 -1.48 12.03
CA MET A 192 4.21 -2.81 12.46
C MET A 192 3.90 -3.74 11.28
N THR A 193 3.35 -3.21 10.17
CA THR A 193 3.17 -4.02 8.96
C THR A 193 4.51 -4.42 8.32
N ALA A 194 5.51 -3.54 8.33
CA ALA A 194 6.84 -3.84 7.80
C ALA A 194 7.58 -4.90 8.63
N GLU A 195 7.42 -4.87 9.96
CA GLU A 195 7.99 -5.86 10.88
C GLU A 195 7.42 -7.25 10.62
N LEU A 196 6.09 -7.39 10.60
CA LEU A 196 5.45 -8.68 10.30
C LEU A 196 5.79 -9.19 8.90
N GLU A 197 5.83 -8.32 7.89
CA GLU A 197 6.25 -8.71 6.53
C GLU A 197 7.69 -9.28 6.53
N ALA A 198 8.60 -8.66 7.29
CA ALA A 198 9.98 -9.14 7.41
C ALA A 198 10.07 -10.51 8.10
N GLU A 199 9.24 -10.75 9.11
CA GLU A 199 9.14 -12.03 9.80
C GLU A 199 8.61 -13.13 8.89
N LEU A 200 7.47 -12.90 8.24
CA LEU A 200 6.86 -13.84 7.31
C LEU A 200 7.78 -14.15 6.12
N ALA A 201 8.52 -13.16 5.61
CA ALA A 201 9.49 -13.38 4.54
C ALA A 201 10.67 -14.28 4.96
N ARG A 202 11.02 -14.30 6.26
CA ARG A 202 12.09 -15.15 6.80
C ARG A 202 11.60 -16.57 7.05
N GLU A 203 10.41 -16.70 7.64
CA GLU A 203 9.84 -17.98 8.08
C GLU A 203 9.16 -18.74 6.93
N GLN A 204 8.60 -18.02 5.96
CA GLN A 204 7.83 -18.57 4.84
C GLN A 204 6.80 -19.63 5.27
N PRO A 205 5.91 -19.31 6.22
CA PRO A 205 4.88 -20.24 6.66
C PRO A 205 3.86 -20.52 5.55
N ALA A 206 3.00 -21.52 5.77
CA ALA A 206 1.87 -21.78 4.88
C ALA A 206 0.94 -20.55 4.75
N ALA A 207 0.28 -20.42 3.60
CA ALA A 207 -0.47 -19.20 3.25
C ALA A 207 -1.62 -18.88 4.21
N ASP A 208 -2.28 -19.90 4.75
CA ASP A 208 -3.34 -19.77 5.76
C ASP A 208 -2.80 -19.22 7.10
N ILE A 209 -1.63 -19.71 7.53
CA ILE A 209 -0.93 -19.22 8.72
C ILE A 209 -0.50 -17.76 8.54
N ALA A 210 0.09 -17.43 7.39
CA ALA A 210 0.48 -16.05 7.07
C ALA A 210 -0.73 -15.11 7.06
N ALA A 211 -1.84 -15.52 6.45
CA ALA A 211 -3.06 -14.73 6.40
C ALA A 211 -3.66 -14.49 7.80
N GLU A 212 -3.64 -15.51 8.67
CA GLU A 212 -4.08 -15.39 10.05
C GLU A 212 -3.19 -14.43 10.86
N ALA A 213 -1.86 -14.49 10.67
CA ALA A 213 -0.94 -13.54 11.32
C ALA A 213 -1.22 -12.10 10.92
N TRP A 214 -1.45 -11.84 9.63
CA TRP A 214 -1.86 -10.51 9.13
C TRP A 214 -3.16 -10.03 9.76
N ARG A 215 -4.19 -10.90 9.83
CA ARG A 215 -5.48 -10.54 10.42
C ARG A 215 -5.40 -10.27 11.92
N ARG A 216 -4.55 -11.01 12.65
CA ARG A 216 -4.24 -10.74 14.07
C ARG A 216 -3.62 -9.37 14.24
N LEU A 217 -2.57 -9.07 13.46
CA LEU A 217 -1.97 -7.74 13.47
C LEU A 217 -3.00 -6.65 13.15
N GLY A 218 -3.89 -6.88 12.19
CA GLY A 218 -4.97 -5.95 11.86
C GLY A 218 -5.92 -5.70 13.04
N ALA A 219 -6.31 -6.74 13.78
CA ALA A 219 -7.16 -6.61 14.97
C ALA A 219 -6.46 -5.85 16.10
N ASP A 220 -5.17 -6.11 16.31
CA ASP A 220 -4.34 -5.43 17.31
C ASP A 220 -4.14 -3.96 16.96
N LEU A 221 -3.83 -3.65 15.70
CA LEU A 221 -3.70 -2.28 15.20
C LEU A 221 -5.01 -1.50 15.32
N VAL A 222 -6.16 -2.11 15.00
CA VAL A 222 -7.46 -1.45 15.21
C VAL A 222 -7.66 -1.10 16.68
N THR A 223 -7.34 -2.03 17.59
CA THR A 223 -7.47 -1.82 19.03
C THR A 223 -6.52 -0.72 19.52
N ALA A 224 -5.26 -0.77 19.12
CA ALA A 224 -4.25 0.22 19.48
C ALA A 224 -4.59 1.62 18.97
N VAL A 225 -5.01 1.74 17.71
CA VAL A 225 -5.38 3.03 17.11
C VAL A 225 -6.65 3.60 17.77
N CYS A 226 -7.66 2.77 18.07
CA CYS A 226 -8.82 3.23 18.84
C CYS A 226 -8.42 3.76 20.22
N GLY A 227 -7.55 3.03 20.92
CA GLY A 227 -7.04 3.44 22.24
C GLY A 227 -6.26 4.75 22.19
N LEU A 228 -5.38 4.92 21.20
CA LEU A 228 -4.64 6.15 20.97
C LEU A 228 -5.61 7.32 20.71
N ILE A 229 -6.58 7.17 19.81
CA ILE A 229 -7.54 8.24 19.50
C ILE A 229 -8.34 8.61 20.74
N ALA A 230 -8.89 7.62 21.45
CA ALA A 230 -9.70 7.87 22.64
C ALA A 230 -8.90 8.56 23.78
N ALA A 231 -7.66 8.15 24.01
CA ALA A 231 -6.79 8.79 25.00
C ALA A 231 -6.46 10.24 24.62
N MET A 232 -6.14 10.48 23.35
CA MET A 232 -5.81 11.80 22.84
C MET A 232 -6.99 12.77 22.86
N ASP A 233 -8.22 12.27 22.70
CA ASP A 233 -9.45 13.06 22.81
C ASP A 233 -9.85 13.29 24.29
N ALA A 234 -9.50 12.38 25.21
CA ALA A 234 -9.74 12.58 26.65
C ALA A 234 -8.87 13.71 27.23
N ASP A 235 -7.61 13.82 26.78
CA ASP A 235 -6.70 14.93 27.12
C ASP A 235 -7.18 16.30 26.57
N GLU A 236 -8.18 16.34 25.68
CA GLU A 236 -8.79 17.60 25.20
C GLU A 236 -9.94 18.08 26.09
N ASN A 237 -10.54 17.16 26.85
CA ASN A 237 -11.67 17.46 27.73
C ASN A 237 -11.27 17.71 29.20
N THR A 238 -9.96 17.73 29.50
CA THR A 238 -9.38 17.93 30.83
C THR A 238 -8.63 19.25 30.90
#